data_AF-A0A803N9U1-F1
#
_entry.id   AF-A0A803N9U1-F1
#
_cell.length_a   1.000
_cell.length_b   1.000
_cell.length_c   1.000
_cell.angle_alpha   90.00
_cell.angle_beta   90.00
_cell.angle_gamma   90.00
#
_symmetry.space_group_name_H-M   'P 1'
#
loop_
_entity.id
_entity.type
_entity.pdbx_description
1 polymer ?
#
loop_
_entity_poly.entity_id
_entity_poly.type
_entity_poly.pdbx_seq_one_letter_code
_entity_poly.pdbx_strand_id
1 'polypeptide(L)'
;MGRGLFSSLFKCRCGVVAVVRMAKIGDNAGMKFFGCPKWPVGDCGIFQWVNVSNGVDAALRFKLFEKKTSLAVKEMEVDFMKDRIEGYGEEIRHEDRGFE
;
A
#
# COMPACT_ATOMS: atom_id res chain seq x y z
N MET A 1 -1.61 19.58 -8.01
CA MET A 1 -2.85 18.80 -8.17
C MET A 1 -2.61 17.40 -7.63
N GLY A 2 -2.99 17.15 -6.37
CA GLY A 2 -2.75 15.88 -5.69
C GLY A 2 -3.62 14.77 -6.28
N ARG A 3 -3.00 13.72 -6.83
CA ARG A 3 -3.71 12.50 -7.22
C ARG A 3 -3.94 11.68 -5.95
N GLY A 4 -5.15 11.79 -5.41
CA GLY A 4 -5.59 11.06 -4.22
C GLY A 4 -5.40 9.55 -4.38
N LEU A 5 -4.74 8.96 -3.38
CA LEU A 5 -4.35 7.56 -3.21
C LEU A 5 -5.52 6.56 -3.04
N PHE A 6 -6.73 6.83 -3.54
CA PHE A 6 -7.93 6.06 -3.17
C PHE A 6 -8.76 5.50 -4.33
N SER A 7 -8.21 5.41 -5.55
CA SER A 7 -8.94 4.80 -6.68
C SER A 7 -8.80 3.27 -6.73
N SER A 8 -9.22 2.57 -5.68
CA SER A 8 -9.55 1.14 -5.77
C SER A 8 -10.81 0.79 -4.99
N LEU A 9 -11.82 1.67 -5.04
CA LEU A 9 -13.18 1.32 -4.66
C LEU A 9 -13.66 0.21 -5.62
N PHE A 10 -13.87 -1.00 -5.09
CA PHE A 10 -14.35 -2.16 -5.84
C PHE A 10 -15.64 -1.78 -6.59
N LYS A 11 -15.61 -1.77 -7.93
CA LYS A 11 -16.76 -1.41 -8.76
C LYS A 11 -17.53 -2.66 -9.17
N CYS A 12 -18.85 -2.57 -9.17
CA CYS A 12 -19.70 -3.63 -9.73
C CYS A 12 -19.68 -3.60 -11.27
N ARG A 13 -20.34 -4.58 -11.90
CA ARG A 13 -20.45 -4.66 -13.37
C ARG A 13 -21.23 -3.50 -14.01
N CYS A 14 -21.94 -2.68 -13.24
CA CYS A 14 -22.54 -1.43 -13.72
C CYS A 14 -21.55 -0.25 -13.75
N GLY A 15 -20.28 -0.43 -13.36
CA GLY A 15 -19.29 0.64 -13.31
C GLY A 15 -19.41 1.58 -12.09
N VAL A 16 -20.35 1.31 -11.18
CA VAL A 16 -20.52 2.05 -9.92
C VAL A 16 -19.82 1.35 -8.75
N VAL A 17 -19.48 2.09 -7.71
CA VAL A 17 -18.85 1.55 -6.50
C VAL A 17 -19.80 0.56 -5.82
N ALA A 18 -19.31 -0.64 -5.54
CA ALA A 18 -20.05 -1.67 -4.83
C ALA A 18 -20.22 -1.30 -3.35
N VAL A 19 -21.29 -1.80 -2.74
CA VAL A 19 -21.60 -1.57 -1.33
C VAL A 19 -21.29 -2.82 -0.50
N VAL A 20 -20.87 -2.62 0.75
CA VAL A 20 -20.67 -3.72 1.70
C VAL A 20 -22.00 -4.07 2.35
N ARG A 21 -22.39 -5.33 2.28
CA ARG A 21 -23.57 -5.91 2.93
C ARG A 21 -23.14 -7.05 3.85
N MET A 22 -24.00 -7.41 4.80
CA MET A 22 -23.77 -8.51 5.74
C MET A 22 -24.75 -9.64 5.46
N ALA A 23 -24.25 -10.87 5.40
CA ALA A 23 -25.09 -12.05 5.32
C ALA A 23 -25.87 -12.20 6.64
N LYS A 24 -27.20 -12.36 6.53
CA LYS A 24 -28.11 -12.37 7.69
C LYS A 24 -28.48 -13.77 8.16
N ILE A 25 -28.28 -14.80 7.33
CA ILE A 25 -28.77 -16.16 7.57
C ILE A 25 -27.74 -17.20 7.09
N GLY A 26 -27.84 -18.43 7.62
CA GLY A 26 -27.00 -19.57 7.28
C GLY A 26 -25.60 -19.55 7.91
N ASP A 27 -24.74 -20.47 7.48
CA ASP A 27 -23.38 -20.65 8.05
C ASP A 27 -22.48 -19.42 7.90
N ASN A 28 -22.80 -18.54 6.95
CA ASN A 28 -22.05 -17.30 6.71
C ASN A 28 -22.68 -16.07 7.41
N ALA A 29 -23.64 -16.26 8.32
CA ALA A 29 -24.26 -15.17 9.06
C ALA A 29 -23.20 -14.31 9.77
N GLY A 30 -23.30 -12.99 9.63
CA GLY A 30 -22.33 -12.03 10.16
C GLY A 30 -21.16 -11.71 9.23
N MET A 31 -20.90 -12.53 8.20
CA MET A 31 -19.86 -12.25 7.21
C MET A 31 -20.26 -11.12 6.25
N LYS A 32 -19.30 -10.34 5.77
CA LYS A 32 -19.52 -9.18 4.89
C LYS A 32 -19.15 -9.48 3.43
N PHE A 33 -19.95 -9.01 2.49
CA PHE A 33 -19.71 -9.13 1.04
C PHE A 33 -19.97 -7.81 0.31
N PHE A 34 -19.28 -7.60 -0.81
CA PHE A 34 -19.56 -6.56 -1.79
C PHE A 34 -20.74 -6.98 -2.68
N GLY A 35 -21.71 -6.09 -2.83
CA GLY A 35 -22.87 -6.26 -3.71
C GLY A 35 -23.17 -5.00 -4.53
N CYS A 36 -24.01 -5.13 -5.57
CA CYS A 36 -24.42 -3.97 -6.35
C CYS A 36 -25.31 -3.03 -5.52
N PRO A 37 -25.11 -1.70 -5.61
CA PRO A 37 -26.02 -0.75 -4.95
C PRO A 37 -27.45 -0.79 -5.52
N LYS A 38 -27.62 -1.27 -6.76
CA LYS A 38 -28.94 -1.35 -7.43
C LYS A 38 -29.79 -2.55 -7.01
N TRP A 39 -29.31 -3.43 -6.12
CA TRP A 39 -30.16 -4.52 -5.62
C TRP A 39 -31.35 -3.96 -4.80
N PRO A 40 -32.59 -4.48 -4.96
CA PRO A 40 -32.94 -5.69 -5.73
C PRO A 40 -33.30 -5.45 -7.20
N VAL A 41 -33.67 -4.23 -7.60
CA VAL A 41 -34.15 -3.92 -8.96
C VAL A 41 -33.04 -3.27 -9.79
N GLY A 42 -32.51 -4.01 -10.78
CA GLY A 42 -31.38 -3.56 -11.60
C GLY A 42 -30.01 -3.99 -11.06
N ASP A 43 -29.97 -5.01 -10.21
CA ASP A 43 -28.74 -5.66 -9.76
C ASP A 43 -27.98 -6.29 -10.95
N CYS A 44 -26.66 -6.12 -10.97
CA CYS A 44 -25.81 -6.79 -11.94
C CYS A 44 -25.38 -8.19 -11.47
N GLY A 45 -25.73 -8.60 -10.25
CA GLY A 45 -25.43 -9.90 -9.65
C GLY A 45 -24.00 -10.04 -9.15
N ILE A 46 -23.29 -8.94 -8.86
CA ILE A 46 -21.95 -9.05 -8.27
C ILE A 46 -22.07 -9.54 -6.83
N PHE A 47 -21.25 -10.52 -6.47
CA PHE A 47 -21.13 -11.02 -5.12
C PHE A 47 -19.68 -11.38 -4.87
N GLN A 48 -19.05 -10.74 -3.87
CA GLN A 48 -17.68 -11.01 -3.50
C GLN A 48 -17.50 -10.82 -2.00
N TRP A 49 -17.06 -11.85 -1.29
CA TRP A 49 -16.79 -11.73 0.14
C TRP A 49 -15.70 -10.67 0.40
N VAL A 50 -15.92 -9.79 1.40
CA VAL A 50 -14.97 -8.72 1.79
C VAL A 50 -13.62 -9.32 2.23
N ASN A 51 -13.64 -10.58 2.64
CA ASN A 51 -12.50 -11.37 3.07
C ASN A 51 -11.88 -12.26 1.96
N VAL A 52 -12.52 -12.46 0.80
CA VAL A 52 -12.06 -13.45 -0.20
C VAL A 52 -11.59 -12.82 -1.53
N SER A 53 -11.49 -11.51 -1.62
CA SER A 53 -10.56 -10.84 -2.55
C SER A 53 -10.29 -9.43 -2.02
N ASN A 54 -9.20 -9.15 -1.32
CA ASN A 54 -7.84 -9.39 -1.79
C ASN A 54 -6.92 -9.85 -0.63
N GLY A 55 -7.03 -11.11 -0.19
CA GLY A 55 -6.17 -11.66 0.88
C GLY A 55 -4.68 -11.65 0.53
N VAL A 56 -4.34 -11.74 -0.76
CA VAL A 56 -2.97 -11.55 -1.26
C VAL A 56 -2.51 -10.10 -1.07
N ASP A 57 -3.40 -9.14 -1.25
CA ASP A 57 -3.09 -7.70 -1.22
C ASP A 57 -2.96 -7.19 0.22
N ALA A 58 -3.73 -7.67 1.19
CA ALA A 58 -3.56 -7.25 2.59
C ALA A 58 -2.24 -7.76 3.18
N ALA A 59 -1.93 -9.05 2.99
CA ALA A 59 -0.66 -9.63 3.45
C ALA A 59 0.54 -9.08 2.66
N LEU A 60 0.40 -8.86 1.35
CA LEU A 60 1.44 -8.23 0.53
C LEU A 60 1.63 -6.75 0.89
N ARG A 61 0.56 -6.01 1.19
CA ARG A 61 0.65 -4.62 1.67
C ARG A 61 1.34 -4.54 3.02
N PHE A 62 1.07 -5.47 3.93
CA PHE A 62 1.77 -5.54 5.21
C PHE A 62 3.26 -5.82 5.00
N LYS A 63 3.62 -6.84 4.21
CA LYS A 63 5.01 -7.13 3.83
C LYS A 63 5.68 -5.96 3.12
N LEU A 64 4.95 -5.28 2.24
CA LEU A 64 5.43 -4.10 1.52
C LEU A 64 5.68 -2.94 2.48
N PHE A 65 4.81 -2.73 3.48
CA PHE A 65 5.01 -1.72 4.50
C PHE A 65 6.27 -2.00 5.32
N GLU A 66 6.46 -3.22 5.82
CA GLU A 66 7.67 -3.62 6.56
C GLU A 66 8.95 -3.37 5.73
N LYS A 67 8.92 -3.78 4.45
CA LYS A 67 10.04 -3.56 3.53
C LYS A 67 10.30 -2.08 3.26
N LYS A 68 9.25 -1.26 3.12
CA LYS A 68 9.39 0.19 2.94
C LYS A 68 9.98 0.88 4.17
N THR A 69 9.55 0.50 5.37
CA THR A 69 10.13 1.02 6.61
C THR A 69 11.60 0.64 6.72
N SER A 70 11.95 -0.61 6.43
CA SER A 70 13.36 -1.05 6.40
C SER A 70 14.18 -0.32 5.34
N LEU A 71 13.61 -0.03 4.17
CA LEU A 71 14.29 0.69 3.11
C LEU A 71 14.59 2.12 3.54
N ALA A 72 13.61 2.83 4.10
CA ALA A 72 13.80 4.20 4.59
C ALA A 72 14.91 4.30 5.65
N VAL A 73 14.99 3.32 6.56
CA VAL A 73 16.08 3.25 7.55
C VAL A 73 17.43 3.05 6.85
N LYS A 74 17.49 2.14 5.88
CA LYS A 74 18.72 1.89 5.11
C LYS A 74 19.16 3.09 4.28
N GLU A 75 18.22 3.86 3.74
CA GLU A 75 18.49 5.10 3.03
C GLU A 75 19.14 6.14 3.96
N MET A 76 18.63 6.29 5.20
CA MET A 76 19.26 7.16 6.20
C MET A 76 20.68 6.71 6.57
N GLU A 77 20.90 5.41 6.74
CA GLU A 77 22.25 4.86 7.01
C GLU A 77 23.20 5.14 5.83
N VAL A 78 22.73 4.97 4.60
CA VAL A 78 23.52 5.25 3.39
C VAL A 78 23.89 6.71 3.32
N ASP A 79 22.97 7.62 3.61
CA ASP A 79 23.27 9.05 3.58
C ASP A 79 24.26 9.45 4.68
N PHE A 80 24.13 8.90 5.89
CA PHE A 80 25.13 9.13 6.94
C PHE A 80 26.52 8.59 6.55
N MET A 81 26.59 7.44 5.89
CA MET A 81 27.86 6.90 5.40
C MET A 81 28.46 7.76 4.29
N LYS A 82 27.64 8.34 3.40
CA LYS A 82 28.14 9.28 2.38
C LYS A 82 28.73 10.52 3.01
N ASP A 83 28.05 11.12 3.98
CA ASP A 83 28.57 12.29 4.70
C ASP A 83 29.94 12.00 5.33
N ARG A 84 30.10 10.80 5.92
CA ARG A 84 31.40 10.36 6.46
C ARG A 84 32.46 10.19 5.37
N ILE A 85 32.12 9.56 4.24
CA ILE A 85 33.05 9.35 3.12
C ILE A 85 33.48 10.70 2.53
N GLU A 86 32.55 11.64 2.38
CA GLU A 86 32.85 13.00 1.93
C GLU A 86 33.78 13.72 2.89
N GLY A 87 33.55 13.61 4.21
CA GLY A 87 34.44 14.12 5.24
C GLY A 87 35.87 13.56 5.12
N TYR A 88 36.03 12.24 5.03
CA TYR A 88 37.36 11.64 4.80
C TYR A 88 37.99 12.11 3.48
N GLY A 89 37.19 12.31 2.42
CA GLY A 89 37.66 12.86 1.15
C GLY A 89 38.11 14.32 1.25
N GLU A 90 37.52 15.12 2.13
CA GLU A 90 37.98 16.49 2.43
C GLU A 90 39.27 16.49 3.24
N GLU A 91 39.38 15.61 4.25
CA GLU A 91 40.59 15.45 5.07
C GLU A 91 41.81 15.10 4.21
N ILE A 92 41.69 14.09 3.34
CA ILE A 92 42.76 13.68 2.41
C ILE A 92 43.18 14.85 1.49
N ARG A 93 42.20 15.58 0.93
CA ARG A 93 42.47 16.76 0.07
C ARG A 93 43.12 17.94 0.81
N HIS A 94 43.03 17.97 2.14
CA HIS A 94 43.69 18.98 2.96
C HIS A 94 45.13 18.56 3.31
N GLU A 95 45.37 17.29 3.61
CA GLU A 95 46.71 16.75 3.83
C GLU A 95 47.59 16.87 2.58
N ASP A 96 47.05 16.56 1.39
CA ASP A 96 47.79 16.70 0.12
C ASP A 96 48.19 18.15 -0.21
N ARG A 97 47.49 19.15 0.34
CA ARG A 97 47.79 20.59 0.17
C ARG A 97 48.80 21.14 1.17
N GLY A 98 49.15 20.36 2.21
CA GLY A 98 50.09 20.78 3.27
C GLY A 98 51.56 20.43 3.00
N PHE A 99 51.89 19.95 1.80
CA PHE A 99 53.24 19.51 1.42
C PHE A 99 53.97 20.46 0.43
N GLU A 100 53.50 21.70 0.26
CA GLU A 100 54.23 22.77 -0.46
C GLU A 100 54.89 23.78 0.51
#